data_AF-A0A7X7C4X9-F1
#
_entry.id   AF-A0A7X7C4X9-F1
#
_cell.length_a   1.000
_cell.length_b   1.000
_cell.length_c   1.000
_cell.angle_alpha   90.00
_cell.angle_beta   90.00
_cell.angle_gamma   90.00
#
_symmetry.space_group_name_H-M   'P 1'
#
loop_
_entity.id
_entity.type
_entity.pdbx_description
1 polymer ?
#
loop_
_entity_poly.entity_id
_entity_poly.type
_entity_poly.pdbx_seq_one_letter_code
_entity_poly.pdbx_strand_id
1 'polypeptide(L)' 'MKKFTDPELIALSGILKNETIGLVLSRVMKPLIDDEELKKHAEAWILDQESRIEALRKMICEGDISWE' A
#
# COMPACT_ATOMS: atom_id res chain seq x y z
N MET A 1 11.77 8.32 19.92
CA MET A 1 10.85 8.19 18.76
C MET A 1 10.31 9.55 18.41
N LYS A 2 10.57 10.05 17.19
CA LYS A 2 10.05 11.34 16.75
C LYS A 2 8.63 11.10 16.24
N LYS A 3 7.63 11.64 16.93
CA LYS A 3 6.26 11.58 16.46
C LYS A 3 6.14 12.40 15.18
N PHE A 4 5.40 11.87 14.20
CA PHE A 4 5.00 12.65 13.03
C PHE A 4 4.20 13.87 13.48
N THR A 5 4.44 14.98 12.80
CA THR A 5 3.61 16.18 12.90
C THR A 5 2.25 15.93 12.26
N ASP A 6 1.24 16.72 12.62
CA ASP A 6 -0.11 16.57 12.05
C ASP A 6 -0.12 16.64 10.51
N PRO A 7 0.63 17.53 9.83
CA PRO A 7 0.71 17.52 8.37
C PRO A 7 1.32 16.23 7.79
N GLU A 8 2.34 15.66 8.44
CA GLU A 8 2.94 14.39 8.02
C GLU A 8 1.96 13.23 8.17
N LEU A 9 1.21 13.19 9.28
CA LEU A 9 0.15 12.20 9.49
C LEU A 9 -0.97 12.31 8.45
N ILE A 10 -1.38 13.53 8.08
CA ILE A 10 -2.37 13.76 7.03
C ILE A 10 -1.85 13.23 5.69
N ALA A 11 -0.60 13.55 5.34
CA ALA A 11 0.01 13.07 4.10
C ALA A 11 0.10 11.53 4.05
N LEU A 12 0.62 10.90 5.11
CA LEU A 12 0.75 9.45 5.22
C LEU A 12 -0.62 8.76 5.17
N SER A 13 -1.63 9.32 5.84
CA SER A 13 -3.00 8.80 5.80
C SER A 13 -3.61 8.90 4.40
N GLY A 14 -3.31 9.98 3.67
CA GLY A 14 -3.70 10.15 2.27
C GLY A 14 -3.08 9.09 1.36
N ILE A 15 -1.78 8.81 1.54
CA ILE A 15 -1.06 7.76 0.80
C ILE A 15 -1.66 6.38 1.12
N LEU A 16 -1.86 6.05 2.40
CA LEU A 16 -2.47 4.79 2.83
C LEU A 16 -3.87 4.59 2.21
N LYS A 17 -4.69 5.65 2.18
CA LYS A 17 -6.00 5.62 1.54
C LYS A 17 -5.89 5.35 0.04
N ASN A 18 -4.98 6.02 -0.65
CA ASN A 18 -4.76 5.83 -2.09
C ASN A 18 -4.31 4.40 -2.40
N GLU A 19 -3.35 3.86 -1.64
CA GLU A 19 -2.85 2.50 -1.83
C GLU A 19 -3.96 1.46 -1.58
N THR A 20 -4.79 1.68 -0.56
CA THR A 20 -5.93 0.80 -0.25
C THR A 20 -6.97 0.79 -1.38
N ILE A 21 -7.29 1.96 -1.95
CA ILE A 21 -8.20 2.06 -3.10
C ILE A 21 -7.58 1.35 -4.33
N GLY A 22 -6.28 1.57 -4.56
CA GLY A 22 -5.52 0.90 -5.62
C GLY A 22 -5.57 -0.63 -5.50
N LEU A 23 -5.37 -1.17 -4.30
CA LEU A 23 -5.45 -2.61 -4.04
C LEU A 23 -6.84 -3.18 -4.39
N VAL A 24 -7.92 -2.47 -4.02
CA VAL A 24 -9.29 -2.88 -4.36
C VAL A 24 -9.45 -2.92 -5.88
N LEU A 25 -9.01 -1.88 -6.59
CA LEU A 25 -9.04 -1.83 -8.04
C LEU A 25 -8.25 -2.99 -8.66
N SER A 26 -7.01 -3.21 -8.24
CA SER A 26 -6.16 -4.29 -8.75
C SER A 26 -6.80 -5.67 -8.59
N ARG A 27 -7.42 -5.94 -7.43
CA ARG A 27 -8.13 -7.21 -7.17
C ARG A 27 -9.36 -7.39 -8.07
N VAL A 28 -10.09 -6.31 -8.37
CA VAL A 28 -11.24 -6.35 -9.29
C VAL A 28 -10.80 -6.50 -10.74
N MET A 29 -9.68 -5.87 -11.13
CA MET A 29 -9.17 -5.88 -12.50
C MET A 29 -8.48 -7.19 -12.86
N LYS A 30 -7.70 -7.79 -11.95
CA LYS A 30 -6.96 -9.05 -12.18
C LYS A 30 -7.78 -10.15 -12.87
N PRO A 31 -9.00 -10.52 -12.43
CA PRO A 31 -9.78 -11.58 -13.08
C PRO A 31 -10.27 -11.20 -14.50
N LEU A 32 -10.25 -9.92 -14.86
CA LEU A 32 -10.60 -9.43 -16.21
C LEU A 32 -9.41 -9.48 -17.18
N ILE A 33 -8.22 -9.86 -16.71
CA ILE A 33 -7.02 -10.00 -17.53
C ILE A 33 -7.03 -11.41 -18.15
N ASP A 34 -7.12 -11.46 -19.48
CA ASP A 34 -7.06 -12.71 -20.24
C ASP A 34 -5.62 -13.19 -20.50
N ASP A 35 -4.65 -12.26 -20.54
CA ASP A 35 -3.23 -12.59 -20.69
C ASP A 35 -2.68 -13.17 -19.37
N GLU A 36 -2.29 -14.44 -19.40
CA GLU A 36 -1.87 -15.18 -18.20
C GLU A 36 -0.55 -14.67 -17.60
N GLU A 37 0.38 -14.17 -18.42
CA GLU A 37 1.63 -13.58 -17.90
C GLU A 37 1.35 -12.24 -17.23
N LEU A 38 0.50 -11.41 -17.84
CA LEU A 38 0.05 -10.16 -17.24
C LEU A 38 -0.75 -10.39 -15.96
N LYS A 39 -1.58 -11.45 -15.90
CA LYS A 39 -2.31 -11.85 -14.69
C LYS A 39 -1.36 -12.23 -13.55
N LYS A 40 -0.29 -13.00 -13.82
CA LYS A 40 0.75 -13.31 -12.82
C LYS A 40 1.47 -12.06 -12.32
N HIS A 41 1.80 -11.13 -13.22
CA HIS A 41 2.38 -9.85 -12.82
C HIS A 41 1.42 -9.02 -11.95
N ALA A 42 0.12 -9.03 -12.26
CA ALA A 42 -0.90 -8.39 -11.44
C ALA A 42 -1.01 -9.02 -10.04
N GLU A 43 -0.85 -10.35 -9.91
CA GLU A 43 -0.79 -11.03 -8.61
C GLU A 43 0.42 -10.58 -7.78
N ALA A 44 1.60 -10.54 -8.39
CA ALA A 44 2.81 -10.07 -7.72
C ALA A 44 2.67 -8.60 -7.28
N TRP A 45 2.07 -7.75 -8.12
CA TRP A 45 1.77 -6.37 -7.76
C TRP A 45 0.80 -6.32 -6.57
N ILE A 46 -0.32 -7.05 -6.59
CA ILE A 46 -1.28 -7.07 -5.48
C ILE A 46 -0.58 -7.39 -4.15
N LEU A 47 0.31 -8.39 -4.12
CA LEU A 47 1.06 -8.77 -2.92
C LEU A 47 2.00 -7.64 -2.43
N ASP A 48 2.64 -6.94 -3.35
CA ASP A 48 3.50 -5.80 -3.06
C ASP A 48 2.68 -4.58 -2.55
N GLN A 49 1.48 -4.33 -3.08
CA GLN A 49 0.56 -3.32 -2.53
C GLN A 49 0.13 -3.65 -1.10
N GLU A 50 -0.19 -4.92 -0.82
CA GLU A 50 -0.55 -5.38 0.53
C GLU A 50 0.60 -5.15 1.52
N SER A 51 1.82 -5.45 1.08
CA SER A 51 3.04 -5.23 1.88
C SER A 51 3.27 -3.74 2.17
N ARG A 52 3.07 -2.85 1.19
CA ARG A 52 3.15 -1.40 1.39
C ARG A 52 2.07 -0.86 2.32
N ILE A 53 0.83 -1.33 2.19
CA ILE A 53 -0.28 -0.94 3.07
C ILE A 53 0.06 -1.28 4.51
N GLU A 54 0.58 -2.47 4.75
CA GLU A 54 0.97 -2.90 6.09
C GLU A 54 2.13 -2.07 6.65
N ALA A 55 3.16 -1.81 5.84
CA ALA A 55 4.27 -0.95 6.23
C ALA A 55 3.80 0.48 6.59
N LEU A 56 2.92 1.08 5.77
CA LEU A 56 2.35 2.40 6.03
C LEU A 56 1.50 2.42 7.31
N ARG A 57 0.72 1.36 7.56
CA ARG A 57 -0.05 1.23 8.81
C ARG A 57 0.86 1.18 10.03
N LYS A 58 1.91 0.37 9.98
CA LYS A 58 2.91 0.30 11.07
C LYS A 58 3.59 1.64 11.28
N MET A 59 4.05 2.29 10.22
CA MET A 59 4.63 3.64 10.31
C MET A 59 3.69 4.62 11.00
N ILE A 60 2.42 4.70 10.57
CA ILE A 60 1.44 5.64 11.14
C ILE A 60 1.10 5.33 12.61
N CYS A 61 0.88 4.05 12.94
CA CYS A 61 0.42 3.64 14.27
C CYS A 61 1.55 3.58 15.30
N GLU A 62 2.72 3.08 14.90
CA GLU A 62 3.85 2.81 15.80
C GLU A 62 4.85 3.98 15.78
N GLY A 63 4.82 4.85 14.76
CA GLY A 63 5.78 5.95 14.63
C GLY A 63 7.21 5.47 14.41
N ASP A 64 7.39 4.20 14.04
CA ASP A 64 8.70 3.59 13.87
C ASP A 64 9.15 3.73 12.42
N ILE A 65 10.21 4.51 12.25
CA ILE A 65 10.99 4.52 11.03
C ILE A 65 12.44 4.28 11.47
N SER A 66 12.85 3.01 11.47
CA SER A 66 14.25 2.65 11.42
C SER A 66 14.68 2.68 9.95
N TRP A 67 15.31 3.76 9.52
CA TRP A 67 16.18 3.72 8.33
C TRP A 67 17.61 3.47 8.84
N GLU A 68 17.98 2.20 8.94
CA GLU A 68 19.38 1.76 8.87
C GLU A 68 19.65 1.18 7.49
#